data_AF-A0A1M7DMU2-F1
#
_entry.id   AF-A0A1M7DMU2-F1
#
_cell.length_a   1.000
_cell.length_b   1.000
_cell.length_c   1.000
_cell.angle_alpha   90.00
_cell.angle_beta   90.00
_cell.angle_gamma   90.00
#
_symmetry.space_group_name_H-M   'P 1'
#
loop_
_entity.id
_entity.type
_entity.pdbx_description
1 polymer ?
#
loop_
_entity_poly.entity_id
_entity_poly.type
_entity_poly.pdbx_seq_one_letter_code
_entity_poly.pdbx_strand_id
1 'polypeptide(L)'
;MPRIRTSIRLLATVLLVFALSGCCGVFVQCDACPPNEGLTFVFETEPAKGGFQPGEIRSAYVVRYTLNNYLLPLDTLRQPTYSPYTYSSFEESGVVLFSTEFSYRIVVPSASRQYDITDIELSYEESSGCCGCNQLRRRKFKRDNVLTIADAGDTEGVILRR
;
A
#
# COMPACT_ATOMS: atom_id res chain seq x y z
N MET A 1 -14.00 74.66 17.06
CA MET A 1 -14.59 74.02 15.85
C MET A 1 -13.65 72.93 15.35
N PRO A 2 -14.17 71.85 14.73
CA PRO A 2 -13.79 70.47 15.07
C PRO A 2 -12.87 69.76 14.05
N ARG A 3 -12.22 68.67 14.53
CA ARG A 3 -11.90 67.36 13.89
C ARG A 3 -11.14 67.41 12.54
N ILE A 4 -10.09 66.61 12.33
CA ILE A 4 -10.22 65.19 11.94
C ILE A 4 -8.90 64.45 12.30
N ARG A 5 -9.02 63.49 13.22
CA ARG A 5 -8.18 62.29 13.34
C ARG A 5 -8.86 61.21 12.48
N THR A 6 -8.07 60.43 11.73
CA THR A 6 -8.31 59.07 11.17
C THR A 6 -7.65 59.00 9.79
N SER A 7 -6.93 57.99 9.30
CA SER A 7 -6.56 56.65 9.74
C SER A 7 -5.51 56.17 8.74
N ILE A 8 -4.29 55.84 9.18
CA ILE A 8 -3.31 55.13 8.34
C ILE A 8 -2.74 53.98 9.17
N ARG A 9 -3.58 52.98 9.44
CA ARG A 9 -3.15 51.67 9.98
C ARG A 9 -4.15 50.60 9.56
N LEU A 10 -4.24 50.31 8.28
CA LEU A 10 -5.03 49.18 7.77
C LEU A 10 -4.55 48.81 6.36
N LEU A 11 -3.26 48.52 6.22
CA LEU A 11 -2.73 48.01 4.93
C LEU A 11 -1.50 47.10 5.10
N ALA A 12 -1.36 46.45 6.25
CA ALA A 12 -0.21 45.58 6.55
C ALA A 12 -0.60 44.16 7.01
N THR A 13 -1.85 43.74 6.79
CA THR A 13 -2.37 42.43 7.23
C THR A 13 -2.95 41.56 6.11
N VAL A 14 -2.76 41.92 4.83
CA VAL A 14 -3.26 41.13 3.69
C VAL A 14 -2.15 40.35 2.97
N LEU A 15 -0.87 40.65 3.22
CA LEU A 15 0.25 40.03 2.51
C LEU A 15 0.89 38.82 3.22
N LEU A 16 0.43 38.46 4.42
CA LEU A 16 1.01 37.37 5.23
C LEU A 16 0.18 36.06 5.21
N VAL A 17 -0.81 35.92 4.33
CA VAL A 17 -1.65 34.70 4.25
C VAL A 17 -1.24 33.76 3.11
N PHE A 18 -0.38 34.21 2.18
CA PHE A 18 0.06 33.37 1.05
C PHE A 18 1.35 32.56 1.30
N ALA A 19 2.02 32.73 2.43
CA ALA A 19 3.27 32.02 2.73
C ALA A 19 3.07 30.65 3.42
N LEU A 20 1.82 30.22 3.61
CA LEU A 20 1.47 28.95 4.29
C LEU A 20 0.68 27.98 3.39
N SER A 21 0.50 28.29 2.10
CA SER A 21 -0.02 27.28 1.16
C SER A 21 1.07 26.22 0.95
N GLY A 22 0.90 25.10 1.64
CA GLY A 22 1.78 23.93 1.60
C GLY A 22 2.13 23.48 0.19
N CYS A 23 3.29 22.84 0.10
CA CYS A 23 4.08 22.49 -1.07
C CYS A 23 3.42 21.53 -2.09
N CYS A 24 2.21 21.85 -2.58
CA CYS A 24 1.53 21.19 -3.70
C CYS A 24 0.80 22.22 -4.56
N GLY A 25 1.50 23.28 -4.98
CA GLY A 25 0.96 24.30 -5.87
C GLY A 25 0.87 23.81 -7.31
N VAL A 26 -0.19 24.22 -8.02
CA VAL A 26 -0.61 23.87 -9.40
C VAL A 26 0.47 24.05 -10.50
N PHE A 27 1.66 24.55 -10.15
CA PHE A 27 2.73 24.93 -11.09
C PHE A 27 4.04 24.17 -10.90
N VAL A 28 4.16 23.30 -9.88
CA VAL A 28 5.28 22.36 -9.78
C VAL A 28 4.74 21.00 -10.17
N GLN A 29 5.36 20.40 -11.19
CA GLN A 29 5.05 19.06 -11.64
C GLN A 29 5.64 18.07 -10.63
N CYS A 30 5.01 18.02 -9.46
CA CYS A 30 5.34 17.04 -8.44
C CYS A 30 4.80 15.69 -8.89
N ASP A 31 5.64 14.66 -8.83
CA ASP A 31 5.14 13.30 -8.99
C ASP A 31 4.05 13.05 -7.95
N ALA A 32 2.91 12.50 -8.38
CA ALA A 32 1.83 12.15 -7.48
C ALA A 32 2.36 11.18 -6.42
N CYS A 33 2.09 11.43 -5.14
CA CYS A 33 2.43 10.44 -4.11
C CYS A 33 1.71 9.13 -4.47
N PRO A 34 2.44 8.02 -4.68
CA PRO A 34 1.80 6.75 -4.99
C PRO A 34 0.87 6.39 -3.82
N PRO A 35 -0.40 6.06 -4.09
CA PRO A 35 -1.32 5.70 -3.03
C PRO A 35 -0.84 4.38 -2.42
N ASN A 36 -0.40 4.44 -1.16
CA ASN A 36 -0.25 3.29 -0.28
C ASN A 36 0.60 2.15 -0.85
N GLU A 37 1.92 2.32 -0.90
CA GLU A 37 2.81 1.22 -1.24
C GLU A 37 2.79 0.15 -0.12
N GLY A 38 2.26 -1.03 -0.45
CA GLY A 38 2.15 -2.18 0.43
C GLY A 38 2.95 -3.39 -0.04
N LEU A 39 2.59 -4.55 0.48
CA LEU A 39 3.07 -5.85 0.04
C LEU A 39 2.10 -6.43 -0.99
N THR A 40 2.50 -6.40 -2.27
CA THR A 40 1.72 -6.99 -3.36
C THR A 40 2.19 -8.41 -3.63
N PHE A 41 1.25 -9.34 -3.79
CA PHE A 41 1.45 -10.71 -4.25
C PHE A 41 0.82 -10.86 -5.62
N VAL A 42 1.55 -11.45 -6.56
CA VAL A 42 1.06 -11.65 -7.93
C VAL A 42 1.07 -13.13 -8.24
N PHE A 43 -0.01 -13.65 -8.79
CA PHE A 43 -0.04 -15.04 -9.25
C PHE A 43 0.71 -15.12 -10.58
N GLU A 44 1.77 -15.94 -10.63
CA GLU A 44 2.39 -16.30 -11.90
C GLU A 44 1.34 -17.02 -12.75
N THR A 45 1.10 -16.53 -13.97
CA THR A 45 0.12 -17.12 -14.88
C THR A 45 0.76 -17.93 -16.00
N GLU A 46 2.09 -17.83 -16.17
CA GLU A 46 2.80 -18.56 -17.23
C GLU A 46 3.13 -19.99 -16.77
N PRO A 47 2.51 -21.04 -17.36
CA PRO A 47 2.71 -22.42 -16.90
C PRO A 47 4.17 -22.89 -17.00
N ALA A 48 4.92 -22.38 -17.97
CA ALA A 48 6.34 -22.68 -18.15
C ALA A 48 7.23 -22.21 -16.98
N LYS A 49 6.76 -21.23 -16.20
CA LYS A 49 7.43 -20.71 -15.00
C LYS A 49 6.84 -21.27 -13.70
N GLY A 50 6.02 -22.31 -13.78
CA GLY A 50 5.28 -22.85 -12.64
C GLY A 50 4.04 -22.02 -12.30
N GLY A 51 3.45 -21.34 -13.28
CA GLY A 51 2.26 -20.54 -13.10
C GLY A 51 0.99 -21.34 -12.88
N PHE A 52 -0.01 -20.64 -12.35
CA PHE A 52 -1.38 -21.09 -12.17
C PHE A 52 -2.17 -20.97 -13.46
N GLN A 53 -3.12 -21.89 -13.64
CA GLN A 53 -4.15 -21.75 -14.65
C GLN A 53 -5.17 -20.68 -14.21
N PRO A 54 -5.73 -19.88 -15.13
CA PRO A 54 -6.75 -18.88 -14.78
C PRO A 54 -7.94 -19.44 -13.99
N GLY A 55 -8.33 -20.69 -14.26
CA GLY A 55 -9.41 -21.37 -13.52
C GLY A 55 -9.05 -21.72 -12.08
N GLU A 56 -7.76 -21.88 -11.75
CA GLU A 56 -7.30 -22.15 -10.38
C GLU A 56 -7.40 -20.89 -9.51
N ILE A 57 -6.97 -19.75 -10.06
CA ILE A 57 -6.91 -18.45 -9.36
C ILE A 57 -8.30 -17.93 -9.00
N ARG A 58 -9.34 -18.23 -9.79
CA ARG A 58 -10.73 -17.80 -9.50
C ARG A 58 -11.26 -18.24 -8.14
N SER A 59 -10.71 -19.32 -7.60
CA SER A 59 -11.08 -19.84 -6.28
C SER A 59 -10.23 -19.27 -5.15
N ALA A 60 -9.23 -18.45 -5.47
CA ALA A 60 -8.27 -17.95 -4.51
C ALA A 60 -8.91 -16.95 -3.54
N TYR A 61 -8.43 -16.99 -2.31
CA TYR A 61 -8.86 -16.09 -1.25
C TYR A 61 -7.72 -15.82 -0.28
N VAL A 62 -7.82 -14.72 0.46
CA VAL A 62 -6.86 -14.35 1.49
C VAL A 62 -7.56 -14.28 2.83
N VAL A 63 -7.00 -14.96 3.82
CA VAL A 63 -7.46 -14.88 5.21
C VAL A 63 -6.47 -14.01 5.98
N ARG A 64 -6.97 -13.02 6.71
CA ARG A 64 -6.20 -12.16 7.60
C ARG A 64 -6.36 -12.62 9.04
N TYR A 65 -5.30 -12.61 9.84
CA TYR A 65 -5.31 -13.02 11.26
C TYR A 65 -4.73 -11.94 12.16
N THR A 66 -5.18 -11.90 13.43
CA THR A 66 -4.72 -10.91 14.44
C THR A 66 -3.27 -11.07 14.89
N LEU A 67 -2.68 -12.25 14.69
CA LEU A 67 -1.37 -12.64 15.25
C LEU A 67 -0.62 -13.53 14.25
N ASN A 68 0.71 -13.61 14.38
CA ASN A 68 1.58 -14.44 13.52
C ASN A 68 1.47 -15.96 13.75
N ASN A 69 0.42 -16.42 14.45
CA ASN A 69 0.18 -17.83 14.78
C ASN A 69 -1.08 -18.41 14.12
N TYR A 70 -1.77 -17.64 13.28
CA TYR A 70 -2.95 -18.07 12.51
C TYR A 70 -4.13 -18.59 13.34
N LEU A 71 -4.20 -18.28 14.64
CA LEU A 71 -5.24 -18.87 15.51
C LEU A 71 -6.61 -18.20 15.36
N LEU A 72 -6.64 -16.89 15.09
CA LEU A 72 -7.88 -16.12 15.06
C LEU A 72 -8.04 -15.40 13.71
N PRO A 73 -8.82 -15.98 12.77
CA PRO A 73 -9.13 -15.30 11.51
C PRO A 73 -10.00 -14.07 11.79
N LEU A 74 -9.58 -12.93 11.25
CA LEU A 74 -10.32 -11.67 11.32
C LEU A 74 -11.30 -11.52 10.16
N ASP A 75 -10.80 -11.78 8.96
CA ASP A 75 -11.52 -11.50 7.72
C ASP A 75 -11.01 -12.40 6.59
N THR A 76 -11.84 -12.60 5.57
CA THR A 76 -11.51 -13.36 4.36
C THR A 76 -11.90 -12.58 3.12
N LEU A 77 -10.92 -12.21 2.31
CA LEU A 77 -11.11 -11.55 1.02
C LEU A 77 -11.16 -12.56 -0.13
N ARG A 78 -12.13 -12.40 -1.03
CA ARG A 78 -12.33 -13.22 -2.24
C ARG A 78 -12.44 -12.32 -3.48
N GLN A 79 -12.02 -12.81 -4.65
CA GLN A 79 -12.21 -12.07 -5.91
C GLN A 79 -13.69 -11.88 -6.27
N PRO A 80 -14.10 -10.71 -6.82
CA PRO A 80 -13.42 -9.41 -6.88
C PRO A 80 -14.09 -8.45 -5.87
N THR A 81 -13.74 -8.56 -4.59
CA THR A 81 -14.30 -7.65 -3.59
C THR A 81 -13.30 -6.54 -3.26
N TYR A 82 -13.53 -5.34 -3.77
CA TYR A 82 -12.93 -4.12 -3.22
C TYR A 82 -13.65 -3.81 -1.91
N SER A 83 -12.95 -3.85 -0.78
CA SER A 83 -13.51 -3.47 0.52
C SER A 83 -12.83 -2.20 1.01
N PRO A 84 -13.55 -1.06 1.10
CA PRO A 84 -12.98 0.21 1.53
C PRO A 84 -12.55 0.21 3.01
N TYR A 85 -12.95 -0.81 3.78
CA TYR A 85 -12.61 -0.96 5.20
C TYR A 85 -11.46 -1.95 5.44
N THR A 86 -10.99 -2.63 4.39
CA THR A 86 -9.94 -3.64 4.53
C THR A 86 -8.64 -3.10 3.98
N TYR A 87 -7.58 -3.16 4.79
CA TYR A 87 -6.20 -2.89 4.41
C TYR A 87 -5.63 -3.99 3.49
N SER A 88 -6.44 -4.50 2.56
CA SER A 88 -6.00 -5.39 1.49
C SER A 88 -7.00 -5.38 0.34
N SER A 89 -6.49 -5.40 -0.90
CA SER A 89 -7.28 -5.46 -2.14
C SER A 89 -6.92 -6.73 -2.92
N PHE A 90 -7.90 -7.29 -3.63
CA PHE A 90 -7.69 -8.37 -4.58
C PHE A 90 -7.93 -7.81 -5.98
N GLU A 91 -6.87 -7.71 -6.79
CA GLU A 91 -6.92 -7.31 -8.19
C GLU A 91 -6.98 -8.56 -9.09
N GLU A 92 -7.29 -8.40 -10.38
CA GLU A 92 -7.54 -9.54 -11.29
C GLU A 92 -6.41 -10.58 -11.28
N SER A 93 -5.17 -10.17 -11.01
CA SER A 93 -3.96 -11.02 -11.01
C SER A 93 -3.18 -11.03 -9.69
N GLY A 94 -3.66 -10.37 -8.63
CA GLY A 94 -2.85 -10.20 -7.43
C GLY A 94 -3.61 -9.76 -6.18
N VAL A 95 -2.89 -9.72 -5.07
CA VAL A 95 -3.38 -9.29 -3.76
C VAL A 95 -2.45 -8.23 -3.22
N VAL A 96 -2.96 -7.06 -2.85
CA VAL A 96 -2.19 -6.04 -2.16
C VAL A 96 -2.53 -6.08 -0.67
N LEU A 97 -1.51 -6.08 0.20
CA LEU A 97 -1.65 -6.05 1.66
C LEU A 97 -1.00 -4.77 2.20
N PHE A 98 -1.71 -4.03 3.05
CA PHE A 98 -1.28 -2.69 3.50
C PHE A 98 -0.92 -2.61 5.00
N SER A 99 -1.07 -3.68 5.78
CA SER A 99 -0.76 -3.65 7.23
C SER A 99 0.26 -4.69 7.64
N THR A 100 1.24 -4.24 8.43
CA THR A 100 2.32 -5.04 9.02
C THR A 100 1.92 -5.72 10.33
N GLU A 101 0.79 -5.34 10.92
CA GLU A 101 0.34 -5.83 12.24
C GLU A 101 -0.33 -7.21 12.16
N PHE A 102 -0.63 -7.69 10.95
CA PHE A 102 -1.35 -8.92 10.71
C PHE A 102 -0.50 -9.98 10.03
N SER A 103 -0.95 -11.22 10.13
CA SER A 103 -0.51 -12.30 9.26
C SER A 103 -1.59 -12.66 8.26
N TYR A 104 -1.18 -13.23 7.14
CA TYR A 104 -2.06 -13.53 6.02
C TYR A 104 -1.81 -14.94 5.52
N ARG A 105 -2.89 -15.62 5.13
CA ARG A 105 -2.84 -16.89 4.42
C ARG A 105 -3.53 -16.72 3.07
N ILE A 106 -2.77 -16.87 2.00
CA ILE A 106 -3.30 -16.88 0.63
C ILE A 106 -3.57 -18.32 0.26
N VAL A 107 -4.82 -18.67 -0.04
CA VAL A 107 -5.23 -20.04 -0.36
C VAL A 107 -5.69 -20.09 -1.81
N VAL A 108 -5.21 -21.08 -2.56
CA VAL A 108 -5.66 -21.42 -3.91
C VAL A 108 -6.20 -22.86 -3.90
N PRO A 109 -7.49 -23.05 -3.53
CA PRO A 109 -8.07 -24.37 -3.31
C PRO A 109 -7.96 -25.29 -4.51
N SER A 110 -8.28 -24.79 -5.71
CA SER A 110 -8.26 -25.59 -6.94
C SER A 110 -6.86 -26.11 -7.30
N ALA A 111 -5.80 -25.44 -6.84
CA ALA A 111 -4.42 -25.89 -7.02
C ALA A 111 -3.88 -26.66 -5.79
N SER A 112 -4.66 -26.81 -4.72
CA SER A 112 -4.21 -27.34 -3.42
C SER A 112 -2.97 -26.61 -2.88
N ARG A 113 -2.92 -25.28 -3.06
CA ARG A 113 -1.81 -24.44 -2.60
C ARG A 113 -2.24 -23.46 -1.53
N GLN A 114 -1.30 -23.16 -0.64
CA GLN A 114 -1.42 -22.13 0.37
C GLN A 114 -0.07 -21.44 0.55
N TYR A 115 -0.10 -20.16 0.89
CA TYR A 115 1.08 -19.37 1.24
C TYR A 115 0.84 -18.64 2.55
N ASP A 116 1.77 -18.84 3.47
CA ASP A 116 1.73 -18.29 4.81
C ASP A 116 2.65 -17.08 4.90
N ILE A 117 2.05 -15.89 5.08
CA ILE A 117 2.75 -14.61 5.13
C ILE A 117 2.75 -14.08 6.56
N THR A 118 3.94 -13.93 7.14
CA THR A 118 4.16 -13.50 8.53
C THR A 118 5.32 -12.52 8.65
N ASP A 119 5.46 -11.93 9.85
CA ASP A 119 6.61 -11.09 10.22
C ASP A 119 6.86 -9.96 9.19
N ILE A 120 5.78 -9.29 8.78
CA ILE A 120 5.82 -8.26 7.75
C ILE A 120 6.40 -6.98 8.36
N GLU A 121 7.48 -6.49 7.76
CA GLU A 121 8.15 -5.24 8.07
C GLU A 121 8.24 -4.43 6.76
N LEU A 122 7.66 -3.24 6.77
CA LEU A 122 7.72 -2.28 5.66
C LEU A 122 8.52 -1.07 6.13
N SER A 123 9.60 -0.74 5.44
CA SER A 123 10.39 0.47 5.74
C SER A 123 10.14 1.52 4.67
N TYR A 124 9.81 2.73 5.10
CA TYR A 124 9.56 3.87 4.23
C TYR A 124 10.67 4.90 4.38
N GLU A 125 10.99 5.60 3.31
CA GLU A 125 11.89 6.76 3.33
C GLU A 125 11.19 7.92 2.64
N GLU A 126 11.38 9.12 3.19
CA GLU A 126 10.88 10.34 2.57
C GLU A 126 11.62 10.57 1.25
N SER A 127 10.87 10.62 0.16
CA SER A 127 11.41 10.96 -1.16
C SER A 127 11.91 12.39 -1.17
N SER A 128 13.02 12.64 -1.85
CA SER A 128 13.59 13.98 -2.03
C SER A 128 12.78 14.89 -2.97
N GLY A 129 11.56 14.47 -3.34
CA GLY A 129 10.66 15.18 -4.22
C GLY A 129 9.96 16.35 -3.51
N CYS A 130 9.36 17.23 -4.30
CA CYS A 130 8.71 18.46 -3.82
C CYS A 130 7.57 18.22 -2.80
N CYS A 131 7.04 16.99 -2.71
CA CYS A 131 5.93 16.64 -1.83
C CYS A 131 6.32 15.84 -0.58
N GLY A 132 7.60 15.51 -0.37
CA GLY A 132 8.04 14.73 0.81
C GLY A 132 7.27 13.42 0.99
N CYS A 133 6.89 12.75 -0.10
CA CYS A 133 6.10 11.52 -0.01
C CYS A 133 6.97 10.40 0.57
N ASN A 134 6.44 9.63 1.52
CA ASN A 134 7.07 8.40 1.97
C ASN A 134 6.99 7.32 0.87
N GLN A 135 8.14 6.83 0.42
CA GLN A 135 8.27 5.72 -0.52
C GLN A 135 8.70 4.46 0.21
N LEU A 136 8.09 3.33 -0.10
CA LEU A 136 8.46 2.03 0.41
C LEU A 136 9.84 1.66 -0.12
N ARG A 137 10.80 1.56 0.79
CA ARG A 137 12.21 1.22 0.49
C ARG A 137 12.51 -0.25 0.59
N ARG A 138 11.84 -0.94 1.52
CA ARG A 138 12.10 -2.35 1.78
C ARG A 138 10.85 -3.02 2.28
N ARG A 139 10.65 -4.23 1.77
CA ARG A 139 9.67 -5.20 2.24
C ARG A 139 10.46 -6.36 2.83
N LYS A 140 10.19 -6.70 4.08
CA LYS A 140 10.72 -7.89 4.72
C LYS A 140 9.55 -8.67 5.27
N PHE A 141 9.50 -9.97 5.00
CA PHE A 141 8.41 -10.84 5.46
C PHE A 141 8.88 -12.29 5.40
N LYS A 142 8.19 -13.19 6.07
CA LYS A 142 8.35 -14.63 5.88
C LYS A 142 7.24 -15.15 4.99
N ARG A 143 7.61 -15.94 3.98
CA ARG A 143 6.68 -16.76 3.19
C ARG A 143 6.96 -18.22 3.49
N ASP A 144 5.97 -18.94 4.01
CA ASP A 144 6.11 -20.34 4.40
C ASP A 144 7.32 -20.55 5.33
N ASN A 145 7.49 -19.63 6.28
CA ASN A 145 8.62 -19.54 7.22
C ASN A 145 10.00 -19.23 6.60
N VAL A 146 10.07 -18.94 5.29
CA VAL A 146 11.29 -18.49 4.59
C VAL A 146 11.33 -16.97 4.54
N LEU A 147 12.38 -16.37 5.11
CA LEU A 147 12.59 -14.93 5.08
C LEU A 147 12.82 -14.44 3.65
N THR A 148 12.06 -13.45 3.23
CA THR A 148 12.19 -12.74 1.96
C THR A 148 12.43 -11.27 2.24
N ILE A 149 13.39 -10.67 1.53
CA ILE A 149 13.69 -9.25 1.56
C ILE A 149 13.64 -8.75 0.12
N ALA A 150 12.82 -7.73 -0.14
CA ALA A 150 12.70 -7.09 -1.44
C ALA A 150 12.90 -5.58 -1.25
N ASP A 151 13.87 -4.99 -1.94
CA ASP A 151 14.19 -3.56 -1.89
C ASP A 151 13.42 -2.76 -2.97
N ALA A 152 13.41 -1.43 -2.83
CA ALA A 152 12.78 -0.50 -3.78
C ALA A 152 13.32 -0.70 -5.20
N GLY A 153 12.41 -0.96 -6.14
CA GLY A 153 12.69 -1.29 -7.54
C GLY A 153 12.01 -2.57 -7.99
N ASP A 154 11.66 -3.44 -7.05
CA ASP A 154 10.85 -4.63 -7.33
C ASP A 154 9.36 -4.25 -7.44
N THR A 155 8.98 -3.74 -8.61
CA THR A 155 7.61 -3.31 -8.92
C THR A 155 6.66 -4.46 -9.19
N GLU A 156 7.20 -5.66 -9.47
CA GLU A 156 6.40 -6.83 -9.86
C GLU A 156 5.65 -7.45 -8.67
N GLY A 157 6.02 -7.07 -7.43
CA GLY A 157 5.49 -7.70 -6.24
C GLY A 157 6.03 -9.12 -6.05
N VAL A 158 5.51 -9.81 -5.03
CA VAL A 158 5.94 -11.15 -4.67
C VAL A 158 5.23 -12.17 -5.54
N ILE A 159 5.98 -12.81 -6.44
CA ILE A 159 5.42 -13.81 -7.35
C ILE A 159 5.08 -15.12 -6.59
N LEU A 160 3.82 -15.53 -6.68
CA LEU A 160 3.29 -16.81 -6.20
C LEU A 160 3.25 -17.81 -7.35
N ARG A 161 3.81 -19.00 -7.11
CA ARG A 161 3.90 -20.08 -8.10
C ARG A 161 3.29 -21.36 -7.56
N ARG A 162 2.67 -22.13 -8.46
CA ARG A 162 2.05 -23.42 -8.17
C ARG A 162 3.04 -24.43 -7.61
#